data_AF-A0A5N6WIN5-F1
#
_entry.id   AF-A0A5N6WIN5-F1
#
_cell.length_a   1.000
_cell.length_b   1.000
_cell.length_c   1.000
_cell.angle_alpha   90.00
_cell.angle_beta   90.00
_cell.angle_gamma   90.00
#
_symmetry.space_group_name_H-M   'P 1'
#
loop_
_entity.id
_entity.type
_entity.pdbx_description
1 polymer ?
#
loop_
_entity_poly.entity_id
_entity_poly.type
_entity_poly.pdbx_seq_one_letter_code
_entity_poly.pdbx_strand_id
1 'polypeptide(L)'
;MAAKDVPAVPIHPDEVGIFAAHLLAECDLSEHNGAKYILNRPEDITGEQLVGHKFVDTLLDSGFRGPGQSRTVFGSIKYAAKTIWEGKCSTATTSKEVLELAAPERTPAEVLRSLLDV
;
A
#
# COMPACT_ATOMS: atom_id res chain seq x y z
N MET A 1 1.55 -1.35 10.63
CA MET A 1 0.12 -1.56 10.34
C MET A 1 -0.57 -0.25 10.60
N ALA A 2 -1.57 0.10 9.81
CA ALA A 2 -2.20 1.42 9.89
C ALA A 2 -2.87 1.64 11.24
N ALA A 3 -2.81 2.88 11.76
CA ALA A 3 -3.52 3.22 12.99
C ALA A 3 -5.01 2.89 12.82
N LYS A 4 -5.66 2.56 13.93
CA LYS A 4 -7.08 2.14 13.95
C LYS A 4 -7.96 3.03 13.06
N ASP A 5 -7.79 4.35 13.22
CA ASP A 5 -8.63 5.37 12.58
C ASP A 5 -7.87 6.17 11.50
N VAL A 6 -6.63 5.78 11.17
CA VAL A 6 -5.84 6.48 10.15
C VAL A 6 -6.02 5.77 8.80
N PRO A 7 -6.25 6.54 7.72
CA PRO A 7 -6.28 6.01 6.37
C PRO A 7 -5.04 5.17 6.03
N ALA A 8 -5.31 3.91 5.70
CA ALA A 8 -4.40 2.94 5.13
C ALA A 8 -4.67 2.88 3.62
N VAL A 9 -3.64 3.06 2.81
CA VAL A 9 -3.79 3.14 1.36
C VAL A 9 -2.91 2.09 0.65
N PRO A 10 -3.08 0.79 0.93
CA PRO A 10 -2.27 -0.25 0.29
C PRO A 10 -2.63 -0.38 -1.18
N ILE A 11 -1.65 -0.30 -2.08
CA ILE A 11 -1.85 -0.44 -3.52
C ILE A 11 -1.45 -1.85 -3.99
N HIS A 12 -2.19 -2.42 -4.96
CA HIS A 12 -1.81 -3.69 -5.58
C HIS A 12 -0.61 -3.46 -6.53
N PRO A 13 0.41 -4.34 -6.56
CA PRO A 13 1.60 -4.14 -7.40
C PRO A 13 1.26 -4.00 -8.89
N ASP A 14 0.30 -4.76 -9.41
CA ASP A 14 -0.14 -4.63 -10.81
C ASP A 14 -0.67 -3.24 -11.16
N GLU A 15 -1.30 -2.52 -10.23
CA GLU A 15 -1.77 -1.14 -10.48
C GLU A 15 -0.59 -0.20 -10.77
N VAL A 16 0.54 -0.42 -10.09
CA VAL A 16 1.79 0.31 -10.36
C VAL A 16 2.30 -0.01 -11.76
N GLY A 17 2.25 -1.29 -12.15
CA GLY A 17 2.65 -1.73 -13.48
C GLY A 17 1.75 -1.18 -14.59
N ILE A 18 0.44 -1.18 -14.37
CA ILE A 18 -0.56 -0.66 -15.31
C ILE A 18 -0.35 0.85 -15.52
N PHE A 19 -0.23 1.62 -14.44
CA PHE A 19 0.06 3.05 -14.55
C PHE A 19 1.36 3.32 -15.31
N ALA A 20 2.44 2.59 -14.96
CA ALA A 20 3.72 2.74 -15.66
C ALA A 20 3.61 2.39 -17.15
N ALA A 21 2.84 1.37 -17.52
CA ALA A 21 2.64 0.99 -18.92
C ALA A 21 1.91 2.09 -19.71
N HIS A 22 0.86 2.69 -19.15
CA HIS A 22 0.16 3.81 -19.80
C HIS A 22 1.08 5.03 -19.92
N LEU A 23 1.83 5.35 -18.87
CA LEU A 23 2.79 6.45 -18.88
C LEU A 23 3.88 6.28 -19.94
N LEU A 24 4.36 5.05 -20.14
CA LEU A 24 5.37 4.75 -21.16
C LEU A 24 4.80 4.73 -22.59
N ALA A 25 3.48 4.60 -22.74
CA ALA A 25 2.80 4.57 -24.04
C ALA A 25 2.37 5.96 -24.54
N GLU A 26 2.43 6.99 -23.69
CA GLU A 26 2.11 8.37 -24.06
C GLU A 26 3.03 8.90 -25.16
N CYS A 27 2.45 9.65 -26.10
CA CYS A 27 3.19 10.20 -27.23
C CYS A 27 4.03 11.43 -26.86
N ASP A 28 3.63 12.15 -25.80
CA ASP A 28 4.33 13.31 -25.26
C ASP A 28 4.51 13.16 -23.74
N LEU A 29 5.76 13.18 -23.29
CA LEU A 29 6.13 13.02 -21.87
C LEU A 29 6.53 14.34 -21.21
N SER A 30 6.38 15.46 -21.90
CA SER A 30 6.85 16.77 -21.42
C SER A 30 6.24 17.15 -20.08
N GLU A 31 4.97 16.83 -19.85
CA GLU A 31 4.26 17.08 -18.58
C GLU A 31 4.64 16.10 -17.45
N HIS A 32 5.26 14.98 -17.80
CA HIS A 32 5.65 13.92 -16.87
C HIS A 32 7.12 13.98 -16.45
N ASN A 33 7.94 14.76 -17.15
CA ASN A 33 9.38 14.84 -16.91
C ASN A 33 9.71 15.46 -15.54
N GLY A 34 10.33 14.67 -14.65
CA GLY A 34 10.67 15.10 -13.29
C GLY A 34 9.46 15.21 -12.35
N ALA A 35 8.27 14.80 -12.81
CA ALA A 35 7.07 14.80 -12.01
C ALA A 35 7.11 13.72 -10.92
N LYS A 36 6.42 13.99 -9.80
CA LYS A 36 6.26 13.04 -8.70
C LYS A 36 4.79 12.65 -8.58
N TYR A 37 4.49 11.37 -8.78
CA TYR A 37 3.14 10.84 -8.66
C TYR A 37 2.92 10.13 -7.33
N ILE A 38 1.77 10.41 -6.72
CA ILE A 38 1.26 9.68 -5.57
C ILE A 38 0.27 8.65 -6.11
N LEU A 39 0.69 7.38 -6.08
CA LEU A 39 -0.13 6.26 -6.52
C LEU A 39 -0.77 5.61 -5.30
N ASN A 40 -2.05 5.88 -5.11
CA ASN A 40 -2.83 5.41 -4.00
C ASN A 40 -4.16 4.82 -4.53
N ARG A 41 -4.88 4.09 -3.69
CA ARG A 41 -6.12 3.42 -4.09
C ARG A 41 -7.26 4.41 -4.39
N PRO A 42 -8.34 3.93 -5.06
CA PRO A 42 -9.57 4.71 -5.24
C PRO A 42 -10.32 4.95 -3.93
N GLU A 43 -10.10 4.12 -2.90
CA GLU A 43 -10.79 4.20 -1.61
C GLU A 43 -9.81 4.15 -0.42
N ASP A 44 -10.03 5.07 0.52
CA ASP A 44 -9.40 5.06 1.84
C ASP A 44 -10.08 4.01 2.73
N ILE A 45 -9.28 3.14 3.36
CA ILE A 45 -9.76 2.27 4.45
C ILE A 45 -9.01 2.57 5.72
N THR A 46 -9.58 2.27 6.86
CA THR A 46 -8.88 2.42 8.15
C THR A 46 -8.05 1.17 8.48
N GLY A 47 -7.11 1.28 9.42
CA GLY A 47 -6.38 0.13 9.93
C GLY A 47 -7.29 -0.95 10.53
N GLU A 48 -8.43 -0.56 11.11
CA GLU A 48 -9.44 -1.50 11.61
C GLU A 48 -10.05 -2.34 10.48
N GLN A 49 -10.37 -1.72 9.35
CA GLN A 49 -10.94 -2.40 8.17
C GLN A 49 -9.92 -3.33 7.48
N LEU A 50 -8.62 -3.05 7.60
CA LEU A 50 -7.57 -3.81 6.92
C LEU A 50 -7.30 -5.19 7.56
N VAL A 51 -7.23 -5.26 8.88
CA VAL A 51 -6.71 -6.46 9.58
C VAL A 51 -7.48 -6.82 10.85
N GLY A 52 -8.28 -5.90 11.40
CA GLY A 52 -8.81 -6.04 12.76
C GLY A 52 -7.71 -6.03 13.82
N HIS A 53 -7.98 -5.43 14.98
CA HIS A 53 -6.96 -5.18 16.03
C HIS A 53 -6.18 -6.43 16.45
N LYS A 54 -6.82 -7.61 16.45
CA LYS A 54 -6.21 -8.87 16.91
C LYS A 54 -5.21 -9.47 15.93
N PHE A 55 -5.36 -9.26 14.63
CA PHE A 55 -4.46 -9.87 13.65
C PHE A 55 -3.06 -9.27 13.74
N VAL A 56 -2.96 -7.96 13.98
CA VAL A 56 -1.68 -7.24 14.10
C VAL A 56 -0.89 -7.74 15.30
N ASP A 57 -1.53 -7.78 16.46
CA ASP A 57 -0.90 -8.25 17.70
C ASP A 57 -0.48 -9.71 17.55
N THR A 58 -1.36 -10.56 17.00
CA THR A 58 -1.05 -11.97 16.75
C THR A 58 0.06 -12.16 15.71
N LEU A 59 0.12 -11.36 14.65
CA LEU A 59 1.17 -11.43 13.63
C LEU A 59 2.53 -10.97 14.18
N LEU A 60 2.54 -9.91 14.98
CA LEU A 60 3.74 -9.39 15.62
C LEU A 60 4.24 -10.32 16.73
N ASP A 61 3.34 -10.97 17.47
CA ASP A 61 3.67 -11.87 18.59
C ASP A 61 3.92 -13.31 18.14
N SER A 62 3.22 -13.81 17.12
CA SER A 62 3.55 -15.10 16.45
C SER A 62 4.97 -15.07 15.88
N GLY A 63 5.49 -13.86 15.71
CA GLY A 63 6.89 -13.62 15.45
C GLY A 63 7.33 -14.17 14.12
N PHE A 64 6.42 -14.32 13.13
CA PHE A 64 6.65 -14.68 11.72
C PHE A 64 8.13 -14.97 11.44
N ARG A 65 8.60 -16.12 11.95
CA ARG A 65 10.02 -16.51 12.00
C ARG A 65 10.05 -17.94 11.52
N GLY A 66 10.05 -18.08 10.21
CA GLY A 66 10.56 -19.29 9.60
C GLY A 66 12.06 -19.41 9.88
N PRO A 67 12.62 -20.62 9.91
CA PRO A 67 14.06 -20.81 9.84
C PRO A 67 14.66 -20.03 8.66
N GLY A 68 15.75 -19.29 8.88
CA GLY A 68 16.44 -18.52 7.82
C GLY A 68 16.03 -17.05 7.67
N GLN A 69 15.09 -16.54 8.46
CA GLN A 69 14.64 -15.16 8.37
C GLN A 69 15.52 -14.15 9.15
N SER A 70 15.81 -12.99 8.53
CA SER A 70 16.71 -11.96 9.06
C SER A 70 16.08 -11.18 10.24
N ARG A 71 16.73 -11.24 11.41
CA ARG A 71 16.28 -10.51 12.61
C ARG A 71 16.19 -9.00 12.40
N THR A 72 17.09 -8.44 11.59
CA THR A 72 17.16 -7.00 11.33
C THR A 72 16.00 -6.54 10.44
N VAL A 73 15.67 -7.32 9.40
CA VAL A 73 14.55 -7.02 8.50
C VAL A 73 13.21 -7.13 9.25
N PHE A 74 13.05 -8.16 10.07
CA PHE A 74 11.84 -8.27 10.90
C PHE A 74 11.73 -7.16 11.95
N GLY A 75 12.87 -6.74 12.53
CA GLY A 75 12.93 -5.57 13.39
C GLY A 75 12.46 -4.31 12.68
N SER A 76 12.98 -4.02 11.49
CA SER A 76 12.59 -2.82 10.73
C SER A 76 11.12 -2.84 10.33
N ILE A 77 10.56 -3.98 9.91
CA ILE A 77 9.14 -4.13 9.62
C ILE A 77 8.28 -3.84 10.85
N LYS A 78 8.65 -4.36 12.03
CA LYS A 78 7.95 -4.08 13.30
C LYS A 78 7.99 -2.59 13.66
N TYR A 79 9.14 -1.94 13.54
CA TYR A 79 9.26 -0.51 13.84
C TYR A 79 8.52 0.37 12.82
N ALA A 80 8.63 0.07 11.52
CA ALA A 80 7.86 0.74 10.49
C ALA A 80 6.35 0.59 10.76
N ALA A 81 5.91 -0.62 11.14
CA ALA A 81 4.53 -0.87 11.50
C ALA A 81 4.04 0.00 12.68
N LYS A 82 4.90 0.26 13.66
CA LYS A 82 4.62 1.15 14.79
C LYS A 82 4.47 2.61 14.36
N THR A 83 5.33 3.10 13.46
CA THR A 83 5.23 4.48 12.93
C THR A 83 3.92 4.71 12.16
N ILE A 84 3.50 3.72 11.37
CA ILE A 84 2.21 3.76 10.67
C ILE A 84 1.05 3.74 11.70
N TRP A 85 1.17 2.96 12.79
CA TRP A 85 0.18 2.92 13.87
C TRP A 85 0.07 4.23 14.66
N GLU A 86 1.18 4.95 14.81
CA GLU A 86 1.20 6.27 15.47
C GLU A 86 0.62 7.38 14.57
N GLY A 87 0.10 7.05 13.39
CA GLY A 87 -0.50 8.01 12.46
C GLY A 87 0.49 9.00 11.85
N LYS A 88 1.80 8.68 11.89
CA LYS A 88 2.87 9.56 11.40
C LYS A 88 3.09 9.46 9.89
N CYS A 89 2.35 8.61 9.20
CA CYS A 89 2.38 8.48 7.75
C CYS A 89 1.37 9.44 7.10
N SER A 90 1.79 10.11 6.03
CA SER A 90 0.92 11.03 5.27
C SER A 90 -0.18 10.27 4.53
N THR A 91 -1.41 10.74 4.64
CA THR A 91 -2.60 10.21 3.96
C THR A 91 -2.88 11.01 2.68
N ALA A 92 -1.85 11.15 1.82
CA ALA A 92 -2.01 11.92 0.59
C ALA A 92 -2.95 11.18 -0.36
N THR A 93 -3.84 11.89 -1.06
CA THR A 93 -4.71 11.29 -2.07
C THR A 93 -3.94 11.00 -3.35
N THR A 94 -4.45 10.09 -4.18
CA THR A 94 -3.90 9.78 -5.51
C THR A 94 -3.79 11.04 -6.36
N SER A 95 -2.67 11.19 -7.06
CA SER A 95 -2.42 12.30 -7.97
C SER A 95 -3.48 12.36 -9.08
N LYS A 96 -3.86 13.57 -9.53
CA LYS A 96 -4.89 13.76 -10.56
C LYS A 96 -4.47 13.13 -11.89
N GLU A 97 -3.20 13.26 -12.24
CA GLU A 97 -2.59 12.73 -13.45
C GLU A 97 -2.63 11.20 -13.47
N VAL A 98 -2.54 10.56 -12.28
CA VAL A 98 -2.70 9.12 -12.15
C VAL A 98 -4.14 8.72 -12.43
N LEU A 99 -5.12 9.45 -11.90
CA LEU A 99 -6.54 9.17 -12.14
C LEU A 99 -6.93 9.39 -13.61
N GLU A 100 -6.31 10.36 -14.27
CA GLU A 100 -6.57 10.65 -15.69
C GLU A 100 -5.93 9.63 -16.63
N LEU A 101 -4.76 9.11 -16.27
CA LEU A 101 -4.00 8.18 -17.12
C LEU A 101 -4.38 6.70 -16.89
N ALA A 102 -4.46 6.29 -15.63
CA ALA A 102 -4.80 4.92 -15.24
C ALA A 102 -5.26 4.91 -13.77
N ALA A 103 -6.52 5.27 -13.55
CA ALA A 103 -7.12 5.21 -12.22
C ALA A 103 -7.06 3.77 -11.67
N PRO A 104 -6.56 3.54 -10.44
CA PRO A 104 -6.52 2.20 -9.88
C PRO A 104 -7.94 1.68 -9.62
N GLU A 105 -8.24 0.46 -10.07
CA GLU A 105 -9.62 -0.06 -10.07
C GLU A 105 -9.88 -1.11 -8.97
N ARG A 106 -8.85 -1.84 -8.53
CA ARG A 106 -9.03 -2.94 -7.57
C ARG A 106 -9.40 -2.43 -6.17
N THR A 107 -10.48 -3.00 -5.64
CA THR A 107 -10.93 -2.76 -4.27
C THR A 107 -10.05 -3.46 -3.24
N PRO A 108 -10.05 -3.02 -1.96
CA PRO A 108 -9.34 -3.70 -0.88
C PRO A 108 -9.65 -5.20 -0.77
N ALA A 109 -10.91 -5.58 -0.97
CA ALA A 109 -11.35 -6.96 -0.86
C ALA A 109 -10.81 -7.83 -1.99
N GLU A 110 -10.75 -7.29 -3.22
CA GLU A 110 -10.19 -7.99 -4.38
C GLU A 110 -8.68 -8.19 -4.23
N VAL A 111 -7.97 -7.17 -3.72
CA VAL A 111 -6.54 -7.30 -3.40
C VAL A 111 -6.29 -8.35 -2.33
N LEU A 112 -7.10 -8.38 -1.27
CA LEU A 112 -6.95 -9.40 -0.24
C LEU A 112 -7.22 -10.80 -0.80
N ARG A 113 -8.25 -10.96 -1.64
CA ARG A 113 -8.55 -12.23 -2.30
C ARG A 113 -7.41 -12.70 -3.19
N SER A 114 -6.86 -11.83 -4.04
CA SER A 114 -5.76 -12.20 -4.94
C SER A 114 -4.50 -12.65 -4.20
N LEU A 115 -4.25 -12.13 -2.99
CA LEU A 115 -3.14 -12.54 -2.13
C LEU A 115 -3.38 -13.88 -1.41
N LEU A 116 -4.64 -14.29 -1.26
CA LEU A 116 -5.04 -15.51 -0.55
C LEU A 116 -5.36 -16.68 -1.48
N ASP A 117 -5.62 -16.40 -2.75
CA ASP A 117 -5.77 -17.42 -3.78
C ASP A 117 -4.37 -18.02 -4.08
N VAL A 118 -4.18 -19.30 -3.70
CA VAL A 118 -2.95 -20.10 -3.88
C VAL A 118 -3.16 -21.14 -4.97
#